data_AF-A0A533RUD9-F1
#
_entry.id   AF-A0A533RUD9-F1
#
_cell.length_a   1.000
_cell.length_b   1.000
_cell.length_c   1.000
_cell.angle_alpha   90.00
_cell.angle_beta   90.00
_cell.angle_gamma   90.00
#
_symmetry.space_group_name_H-M   'P 1'
#
loop_
_entity.id
_entity.type
_entity.pdbx_description
1 polymer ?
#
loop_
_entity_poly.entity_id
_entity_poly.type
_entity_poly.pdbx_seq_one_letter_code
_entity_poly.pdbx_strand_id
1 'polypeptide(L)'
;MITLEDWKIKISVLWLFWIVAFLVTMMLALFEPGVIGQIVAGEIGGLQITSELMLATTIMMLVPLVMAFLSLTLKDSINRWANVALGIGYTGLCLFDWLGSPAQP
;
A
#
# COMPACT_ATOMS: atom_id res chain seq x y z
N MET A 1 -25.33 20.13 10.37
CA MET A 1 -24.94 19.29 9.22
C MET A 1 -23.44 19.49 9.03
N ILE A 2 -22.62 18.50 9.38
CA ILE A 2 -21.16 18.63 9.19
C ILE A 2 -20.92 18.47 7.68
N THR A 3 -20.65 19.57 6.98
CA THR A 3 -20.24 19.54 5.58
C THR A 3 -18.78 19.09 5.55
N LEU A 4 -18.54 17.82 5.22
CA LEU A 4 -17.18 17.34 4.95
C LEU A 4 -16.60 18.18 3.80
N GLU A 5 -15.39 18.68 4.00
CA GLU A 5 -14.69 19.45 2.98
C GLU A 5 -14.34 18.54 1.79
N ASP A 6 -14.63 18.98 0.56
CA ASP A 6 -14.46 18.16 -0.65
C ASP A 6 -13.07 17.54 -0.79
N TRP A 7 -12.02 18.23 -0.32
CA TRP A 7 -10.65 17.74 -0.40
C TRP A 7 -10.38 16.55 0.54
N LYS A 8 -11.03 16.47 1.70
CA LYS A 8 -10.89 15.34 2.63
C LYS A 8 -11.46 14.06 2.03
N ILE A 9 -12.59 14.18 1.35
CA ILE A 9 -13.22 13.08 0.62
C ILE A 9 -12.30 12.62 -0.51
N LYS A 10 -11.76 13.55 -1.30
CA LYS A 10 -10.81 13.21 -2.38
C LYS A 10 -9.60 12.43 -1.87
N ILE A 11 -9.00 12.86 -0.75
CA ILE A 11 -7.85 12.15 -0.17
C ILE A 11 -8.25 10.77 0.38
N SER A 12 -9.39 10.67 1.07
CA SER A 12 -9.90 9.39 1.55
C SER A 12 -10.09 8.39 0.40
N VAL A 13 -10.70 8.85 -0.69
CA VAL A 13 -10.88 8.04 -1.92
C VAL A 13 -9.54 7.69 -2.56
N LEU A 14 -8.54 8.58 -2.55
CA LEU A 14 -7.21 8.27 -3.08
C LEU A 14 -6.52 7.14 -2.29
N TRP A 15 -6.64 7.11 -0.96
CA TRP A 15 -6.12 5.99 -0.16
C TRP A 15 -6.81 4.67 -0.49
N LEU A 16 -8.14 4.68 -0.65
CA LEU A 16 -8.90 3.50 -1.07
C LEU A 16 -8.53 3.05 -2.48
N PHE A 17 -8.37 3.99 -3.40
CA PHE A 17 -7.94 3.70 -4.76
C PHE A 17 -6.55 3.07 -4.78
N TRP A 18 -5.61 3.62 -4.00
CA TRP A 18 -4.24 3.12 -3.90
C TRP A 18 -4.20 1.67 -3.39
N ILE A 19 -4.90 1.35 -2.29
CA ILE A 19 -4.92 -0.02 -1.74
C ILE A 19 -5.60 -1.02 -2.69
N VAL A 20 -6.67 -0.60 -3.37
CA VAL A 20 -7.34 -1.46 -4.37
C VAL A 20 -6.43 -1.70 -5.58
N ALA A 21 -5.75 -0.67 -6.09
CA ALA A 21 -4.80 -0.82 -7.18
C ALA A 21 -3.64 -1.76 -6.79
N PHE A 22 -3.12 -1.62 -5.57
CA PHE A 22 -2.09 -2.52 -5.05
C PHE A 22 -2.58 -3.97 -4.98
N LEU A 23 -3.80 -4.22 -4.47
CA LEU A 23 -4.39 -5.56 -4.43
C LEU A 23 -4.58 -6.17 -5.82
N VAL A 24 -4.98 -5.37 -6.82
CA VAL A 24 -5.09 -5.82 -8.20
C VAL A 24 -3.72 -6.23 -8.74
N THR A 25 -2.68 -5.42 -8.54
CA THR A 25 -1.31 -5.77 -8.96
C THR A 25 -0.82 -7.04 -8.29
N MET A 26 -1.04 -7.19 -6.97
CA MET A 26 -0.68 -8.41 -6.24
C MET A 26 -1.42 -9.64 -6.78
N MET A 27 -2.70 -9.50 -7.08
CA MET A 27 -3.48 -10.58 -7.68
C MET A 27 -2.94 -10.98 -9.06
N LEU A 28 -2.54 -10.00 -9.88
CA LEU A 28 -1.94 -10.27 -11.19
C LEU A 28 -0.56 -10.93 -11.07
N ALA A 29 0.27 -10.50 -10.11
CA ALA A 29 1.58 -11.08 -9.85
C ALA A 29 1.53 -12.58 -9.52
N LEU A 30 0.43 -13.06 -8.92
CA LEU A 30 0.24 -14.50 -8.65
C LEU A 30 0.15 -15.35 -9.94
N PHE A 31 -0.19 -14.76 -11.06
CA PHE A 31 -0.27 -15.44 -12.36
C PHE A 31 1.06 -15.42 -13.12
N GLU A 32 2.09 -14.73 -12.61
CA GLU A 32 3.41 -14.72 -13.23
C GLU A 32 4.08 -16.11 -13.12
N PRO A 33 4.76 -16.58 -14.19
CA PRO A 33 5.42 -17.87 -14.17
C PRO A 33 6.41 -18.00 -13.02
N GLY A 34 6.32 -19.11 -12.26
CA GLY A 34 7.25 -19.41 -11.17
C GLY A 34 6.88 -18.81 -9.80
N VAL A 35 5.99 -17.82 -9.72
CA VAL A 35 5.59 -17.20 -8.43
C VAL A 35 4.88 -18.19 -7.52
N ILE A 36 3.93 -18.97 -8.03
CA ILE A 36 3.24 -20.00 -7.23
C ILE A 36 4.24 -21.04 -6.69
N GLY A 37 5.24 -21.43 -7.51
CA GLY A 37 6.28 -22.35 -7.10
C GLY A 37 7.14 -21.80 -5.96
N GLN A 38 7.49 -20.51 -6.03
CA GLN A 38 8.19 -19.82 -4.94
C GLN A 38 7.34 -19.80 -3.66
N ILE A 39 6.06 -19.44 -3.75
CA ILE A 39 5.17 -19.40 -2.59
C ILE A 39 5.08 -20.77 -1.91
N VAL A 40 4.98 -21.85 -2.68
CA VAL A 40 4.98 -23.24 -2.16
C VAL A 40 6.32 -23.58 -1.49
N ALA A 41 7.44 -23.08 -2.03
CA ALA A 41 8.75 -23.20 -1.40
C ALA A 41 8.94 -22.28 -0.18
N GLY A 42 7.94 -21.46 0.15
CA GLY A 42 7.98 -20.52 1.26
C GLY A 42 8.76 -19.24 0.94
N GLU A 43 8.84 -18.84 -0.33
CA GLU A 43 9.56 -17.67 -0.81
C GLU A 43 8.67 -16.74 -1.66
N ILE A 44 8.96 -15.45 -1.67
CA ILE A 44 8.33 -14.46 -2.56
C ILE A 44 9.44 -13.53 -3.08
N GLY A 45 9.63 -13.47 -4.39
CA GLY A 45 10.67 -12.62 -4.99
C GLY A 45 12.09 -13.01 -4.56
N GLY A 46 12.33 -14.31 -4.31
CA GLY A 46 13.60 -14.83 -3.79
C GLY A 46 13.89 -14.50 -2.32
N LEU A 47 12.93 -13.92 -1.59
CA LEU A 47 13.01 -13.69 -0.15
C LEU A 47 12.21 -14.76 0.60
N GLN A 48 12.76 -15.29 1.69
CA GLN A 48 12.05 -16.21 2.56
C GLN A 48 10.85 -15.51 3.20
N ILE A 49 9.69 -16.17 3.19
CA ILE A 49 8.51 -15.74 3.93
C ILE A 49 8.79 -15.94 5.42
N THR A 50 9.14 -14.87 6.11
CA THR A 50 9.27 -14.86 7.58
C THR A 50 8.03 -14.24 8.22
N SER A 51 7.81 -14.54 9.51
CA SER A 51 6.69 -13.96 10.27
C SER A 51 6.79 -12.43 10.35
N GLU A 52 8.01 -11.88 10.42
CA GLU A 52 8.26 -10.44 10.44
C GLU A 52 7.89 -9.80 9.10
N LEU A 53 8.24 -10.45 7.97
CA LEU A 53 7.89 -9.95 6.64
C LEU A 53 6.37 -9.91 6.45
N MET A 54 5.66 -10.97 6.86
CA MET A 54 4.20 -11.03 6.79
C MET A 54 3.55 -9.95 7.65
N LEU A 55 4.07 -9.72 8.85
CA LEU A 55 3.57 -8.67 9.75
C LEU A 55 3.81 -7.27 9.15
N ALA A 56 5.01 -7.02 8.63
CA ALA A 56 5.36 -5.75 8.00
C ALA A 56 4.45 -5.44 6.81
N THR A 57 4.24 -6.40 5.90
CA THR A 57 3.33 -6.25 4.76
C THR A 57 1.89 -6.06 5.22
N THR A 58 1.44 -6.75 6.26
CA THR A 58 0.09 -6.56 6.82
C THR A 58 -0.11 -5.15 7.35
N ILE A 59 0.86 -4.62 8.11
CA ILE A 59 0.79 -3.25 8.65
C ILE A 59 0.79 -2.24 7.51
N MET A 60 1.65 -2.43 6.50
CA MET A 60 1.68 -1.60 5.29
C MET A 60 0.31 -1.58 4.59
N MET A 61 -0.38 -2.72 4.48
CA MET A 61 -1.70 -2.79 3.86
C MET A 61 -2.82 -2.15 4.69
N LEU A 62 -2.69 -2.14 6.02
CA LEU A 62 -3.68 -1.56 6.92
C LEU A 62 -3.62 -0.03 6.96
N VAL A 63 -2.43 0.56 6.82
CA VAL A 63 -2.24 2.02 6.91
C VAL A 63 -3.10 2.80 5.91
N PRO A 64 -3.20 2.46 4.61
CA PRO A 64 -4.10 3.11 3.65
C PRO A 64 -5.57 3.06 4.08
N LEU A 65 -6.03 1.91 4.60
CA LEU A 65 -7.40 1.74 5.06
C LEU A 65 -7.70 2.64 6.27
N VAL A 66 -6.77 2.68 7.22
CA VAL A 66 -6.86 3.57 8.39
C VAL A 66 -6.83 5.03 7.93
N MET A 67 -5.95 5.39 6.99
CA MET A 67 -5.84 6.75 6.47
C MET A 67 -7.06 7.21 5.67
N ALA A 68 -7.75 6.30 4.98
CA ALA A 68 -9.01 6.60 4.33
C ALA A 68 -10.05 7.10 5.36
N PHE A 69 -10.13 6.47 6.53
CA PHE A 69 -11.02 6.89 7.62
C PHE A 69 -10.51 8.14 8.34
N LEU A 70 -9.21 8.19 8.67
CA LEU A 70 -8.60 9.33 9.37
C LEU A 70 -8.65 10.61 8.55
N SER A 71 -8.60 10.52 7.22
CA SER A 71 -8.70 11.68 6.33
C SER A 71 -10.02 12.43 6.47
N LEU A 72 -11.09 11.76 6.91
CA LEU A 72 -12.40 12.36 7.12
C LEU A 72 -12.61 12.84 8.56
N THR A 73 -11.93 12.23 9.53
CA THR A 73 -12.18 12.45 10.97
C THR A 73 -11.16 13.37 11.64
N LEU A 74 -9.94 13.49 11.09
CA LEU A 74 -8.91 14.36 11.63
C LEU A 74 -9.17 15.85 11.35
N LYS A 75 -8.68 16.69 12.27
CA LYS A 75 -8.57 18.15 12.08
C LYS A 75 -7.60 18.46 10.94
N ASP A 76 -7.86 19.52 10.19
CA ASP A 76 -7.21 19.80 8.90
C ASP A 76 -5.69 19.91 9.00
N SER A 77 -5.19 20.52 10.07
CA SER A 77 -3.75 20.67 10.30
C SER A 77 -3.05 19.31 10.42
N ILE A 78 -3.57 18.41 11.25
CA ILE A 78 -3.00 17.08 11.46
C ILE A 78 -3.18 16.23 10.20
N ASN A 79 -4.37 16.32 9.60
CA ASN A 79 -4.70 15.57 8.39
C ASN A 79 -3.72 15.88 7.24
N ARG A 80 -3.41 17.15 7.03
CA ARG A 80 -2.48 17.57 5.97
C ARG A 80 -1.08 16.98 6.17
N TRP A 81 -0.54 17.09 7.38
CA TRP A 81 0.81 16.58 7.66
C TRP A 81 0.89 15.06 7.60
N ALA A 82 -0.11 14.35 8.13
CA ALA A 82 -0.18 12.89 8.05
C ALA A 82 -0.21 12.39 6.59
N ASN A 83 -1.03 13.01 5.75
CA ASN A 83 -1.13 12.66 4.34
C ASN A 83 0.14 12.95 3.55
N VAL A 84 0.82 14.07 3.81
CA VAL A 84 2.09 14.40 3.16
C VAL A 84 3.17 13.40 3.57
N ALA A 85 3.34 13.15 4.87
CA ALA A 85 4.38 12.25 5.38
C ALA A 85 4.18 10.82 4.86
N LEU A 86 2.96 10.29 4.97
CA LEU A 86 2.66 8.94 4.48
C LEU A 86 2.69 8.89 2.96
N GLY A 87 2.16 9.89 2.25
CA GLY A 87 2.21 9.94 0.79
C GLY A 87 3.64 9.89 0.25
N ILE A 88 4.58 10.61 0.86
CA ILE A 88 6.01 10.55 0.53
C ILE A 88 6.56 9.15 0.84
N GLY A 89 6.27 8.59 2.01
CA GLY A 89 6.72 7.26 2.41
C GLY A 89 6.28 6.17 1.43
N TYR A 90 4.98 6.14 1.08
CA TYR A 90 4.43 5.17 0.11
C TYR A 90 5.00 5.37 -1.29
N THR A 91 5.18 6.60 -1.73
CA THR A 91 5.83 6.88 -3.02
C THR A 91 7.25 6.36 -3.03
N GLY A 92 8.01 6.58 -1.95
CA GLY A 92 9.37 6.06 -1.81
C GLY A 92 9.42 4.53 -1.82
N LEU A 93 8.48 3.86 -1.14
CA LEU A 93 8.36 2.40 -1.15
C LEU A 93 8.06 1.86 -2.56
N CYS A 94 7.10 2.46 -3.28
CA CYS A 94 6.80 2.07 -4.67
C CYS A 94 8.00 2.27 -5.60
N LEU A 95 8.75 3.36 -5.44
CA LEU A 95 9.96 3.60 -6.23
C LEU A 95 11.06 2.59 -5.89
N PHE A 96 11.22 2.26 -4.62
CA PHE A 96 12.18 1.25 -4.19
C PHE A 96 11.85 -0.13 -4.78
N ASP A 97 10.59 -0.55 -4.70
CA ASP A 97 10.11 -1.79 -5.29
C ASP A 97 10.32 -1.82 -6.82
N TRP A 98 9.97 -0.73 -7.50
CA TRP A 98 10.18 -0.61 -8.95
C TRP A 98 11.66 -0.68 -9.35
N LEU A 99 12.56 -0.06 -8.57
CA LEU A 99 14.01 -0.12 -8.80
C LEU A 99 14.61 -1.49 -8.44
N GLY A 100 14.02 -2.18 -7.46
CA GLY A 100 14.46 -3.49 -6.97
C GLY A 100 13.96 -4.66 -7.81
N SER A 101 12.88 -4.47 -8.57
CA SER A 101 12.37 -5.47 -9.50
C SER A 101 13.39 -5.68 -10.63
N PRO A 102 14.11 -6.82 -10.69
CA PRO A 102 14.90 -7.11 -11.87
C PRO A 102 13.90 -7.17 -13.03
N ALA A 103 14.24 -6.50 -14.14
CA ALA A 103 13.55 -6.73 -15.40
C ALA A 103 13.67 -8.22 -15.74
N GLN A 104 12.72 -9.02 -15.25
CA GLN A 104 12.58 -10.40 -15.66
C GLN A 104 12.08 -10.32 -17.11
N PRO A 105 12.81 -10.90 -18.08
CA PRO A 105 12.36 -10.95 -19.46
C PRO A 105 11.03 -11.70 -19.58
#